data_AF-A0A1Q8S633-F1
#
_entry.id   AF-A0A1Q8S633-F1
#
_cell.length_a   1.000
_cell.length_b   1.000
_cell.length_c   1.000
_cell.angle_alpha   90.00
_cell.angle_beta   90.00
_cell.angle_gamma   90.00
#
_symmetry.space_group_name_H-M   'P 1'
#
loop_
_entity.id
_entity.type
_entity.pdbx_description
1 polymer ?
#
loop_
_entity_poly.entity_id
_entity_poly.type
_entity_poly.pdbx_seq_one_letter_code
_entity_poly.pdbx_strand_id
1 'polypeptide(L)'
;MGFSAPGAHNGYLQSRLHTQFPGTGRAGDPAFGNFKNSMVPYTTNNITYENAMRVGGCKLMELASTSPFFWYTYGTAGFFNNACGLAKTPLNYTPPISEASELKIVEVGNSTVAKRSCYRQAVPAHKLPNVANVPYLMITGEASVHIIYDHRIVDDLKHVGAKPEWIKLANRGIRGEWALHAY
;
A
#
# COMPACT_ATOMS: atom_id res chain seq x y z
N MET A 1 -8.37 -9.62 -13.05
CA MET A 1 -9.25 -9.55 -11.87
C MET A 1 -9.98 -8.22 -11.90
N GLY A 2 -11.29 -8.19 -11.67
CA GLY A 2 -12.06 -6.94 -11.68
C GLY A 2 -12.19 -6.32 -10.29
N PHE A 3 -12.06 -4.99 -10.18
CA PHE A 3 -12.24 -4.21 -8.95
C PHE A 3 -13.70 -4.14 -8.48
N SER A 4 -14.64 -4.44 -9.36
CA SER A 4 -16.09 -4.30 -9.16
C SER A 4 -16.76 -5.54 -8.56
N ALA A 5 -16.13 -6.72 -8.63
CA ALA A 5 -16.67 -7.96 -8.07
C ALA A 5 -15.58 -8.93 -7.57
N PRO A 6 -14.66 -8.48 -6.70
CA PRO A 6 -13.51 -9.30 -6.28
C PRO A 6 -13.93 -10.55 -5.49
N GLY A 7 -15.05 -10.52 -4.76
CA GLY A 7 -15.60 -11.69 -4.06
C GLY A 7 -15.96 -12.86 -4.98
N ALA A 8 -16.22 -12.60 -6.27
CA ALA A 8 -16.45 -13.64 -7.28
C ALA A 8 -15.19 -14.46 -7.59
N HIS A 9 -14.02 -13.83 -7.46
CA HIS A 9 -12.74 -14.44 -7.78
C HIS A 9 -12.03 -15.02 -6.55
N ASN A 10 -12.42 -14.58 -5.35
CA ASN A 10 -11.90 -15.06 -4.06
C ASN A 10 -10.36 -15.07 -3.98
N GLY A 11 -9.69 -14.10 -4.61
CA GLY A 11 -8.23 -14.04 -4.72
C GLY A 11 -7.50 -13.74 -3.41
N TYR A 12 -8.23 -13.30 -2.38
CA TYR A 12 -7.77 -13.09 -1.01
C TYR A 12 -8.96 -13.19 -0.06
N LEU A 13 -8.72 -13.50 1.22
CA LEU A 13 -9.78 -13.85 2.18
C LEU A 13 -10.86 -12.76 2.31
N GLN A 14 -10.43 -11.51 2.38
CA GLN A 14 -11.28 -10.34 2.58
C GLN A 14 -12.07 -9.95 1.33
N SER A 15 -11.77 -10.51 0.16
CA SER A 15 -12.46 -10.19 -1.10
C SER A 15 -13.97 -10.46 -1.04
N ARG A 16 -14.39 -11.40 -0.20
CA ARG A 16 -15.80 -11.75 0.05
C ARG A 16 -16.59 -10.65 0.75
N LEU A 17 -15.90 -9.70 1.37
CA LEU A 17 -16.52 -8.59 2.08
C LEU A 17 -16.91 -7.44 1.13
N HIS A 18 -16.51 -7.44 -0.14
CA HIS A 18 -16.91 -6.41 -1.10
C HIS A 18 -18.40 -6.52 -1.46
N THR A 19 -19.24 -5.68 -0.87
CA THR A 19 -20.71 -5.72 -1.03
C THR A 19 -21.33 -4.41 -1.48
N GLN A 20 -20.59 -3.31 -1.51
CA GLN A 20 -21.14 -1.98 -1.82
C GLN A 20 -21.14 -1.61 -3.31
N PHE A 21 -20.53 -2.41 -4.20
CA PHE A 21 -20.57 -2.09 -5.64
C PHE A 21 -22.03 -2.19 -6.14
N PRO A 22 -22.56 -1.18 -6.85
CA PRO A 22 -23.93 -1.22 -7.35
C PRO A 22 -24.10 -2.32 -8.39
N GLY A 23 -25.18 -3.09 -8.26
CA GLY A 23 -25.46 -4.25 -9.11
C GLY A 23 -24.51 -5.43 -8.85
N THR A 24 -24.28 -6.23 -9.87
CA THR A 24 -23.41 -7.42 -9.86
C THR A 24 -21.93 -7.10 -10.05
N GLY A 25 -21.60 -5.91 -10.55
CA GLY A 25 -20.23 -5.50 -10.86
C GLY A 25 -19.55 -6.31 -11.96
N ARG A 26 -20.33 -6.99 -12.82
CA ARG A 26 -19.83 -7.85 -13.90
C ARG A 26 -20.20 -7.32 -15.28
N ALA A 27 -19.50 -7.80 -16.30
CA ALA A 27 -19.82 -7.51 -17.69
C ALA A 27 -21.29 -7.88 -17.99
N GLY A 28 -22.02 -6.98 -18.65
CA GLY A 28 -23.46 -7.09 -18.87
C GLY A 28 -24.32 -6.29 -17.88
N ASP A 29 -23.76 -5.86 -16.75
CA ASP A 29 -24.44 -4.99 -15.78
C ASP A 29 -24.34 -3.50 -16.19
N PRO A 30 -25.45 -2.74 -16.24
CA PRO A 30 -25.43 -1.32 -16.52
C PRO A 30 -24.53 -0.51 -15.57
N ALA A 31 -24.48 -0.85 -14.29
CA ALA A 31 -23.64 -0.17 -13.31
C ALA A 31 -22.15 -0.41 -13.59
N PHE A 32 -21.77 -1.64 -13.97
CA PHE A 32 -20.40 -1.93 -14.41
C PHE A 32 -20.05 -1.24 -15.73
N GLY A 33 -21.01 -1.17 -16.67
CA GLY A 33 -20.84 -0.45 -17.93
C GLY A 33 -20.56 1.03 -17.73
N ASN A 34 -21.34 1.70 -16.88
CA ASN A 34 -21.14 3.11 -16.54
C ASN A 34 -19.79 3.35 -15.85
N PHE A 35 -19.43 2.49 -14.90
CA PHE A 35 -18.12 2.54 -14.25
C PHE A 35 -16.97 2.40 -15.26
N LYS A 36 -17.04 1.40 -16.14
CA LYS A 36 -16.04 1.21 -17.21
C LYS A 36 -15.93 2.44 -18.12
N ASN A 37 -17.04 3.07 -18.49
CA ASN A 37 -17.06 4.24 -19.36
C ASN A 37 -16.49 5.51 -18.70
N SER A 38 -16.41 5.55 -17.36
CA SER A 38 -15.73 6.62 -16.63
C SER A 38 -14.20 6.48 -16.60
N MET A 39 -13.66 5.32 -16.99
CA MET A 39 -12.21 5.10 -17.01
C MET A 39 -11.59 5.61 -18.30
N VAL A 40 -10.45 6.28 -18.17
CA VAL A 40 -9.61 6.61 -19.33
C VAL A 40 -8.88 5.33 -19.77
N PRO A 41 -8.96 4.94 -21.05
CA PRO A 41 -8.23 3.77 -21.53
C PRO A 41 -6.72 3.96 -21.38
N TYR A 42 -6.03 2.91 -20.97
CA TYR A 42 -4.57 2.87 -21.01
C TYR A 42 -4.08 3.11 -22.45
N THR A 43 -2.96 3.80 -22.59
CA THR A 43 -2.30 3.96 -23.88
C THR A 43 -1.84 2.59 -24.38
N THR A 44 -2.08 2.27 -25.65
CA THR A 44 -1.66 0.98 -26.25
C THR A 44 -0.17 0.90 -26.54
N ASN A 45 0.55 2.03 -26.42
CA ASN A 45 1.99 2.10 -26.62
C ASN A 45 2.72 2.10 -25.27
N ASN A 46 3.31 0.95 -24.91
CA ASN A 46 4.07 0.79 -23.68
C ASN A 46 5.25 1.77 -23.57
N ILE A 47 5.89 2.17 -24.68
CA ILE A 47 7.02 3.11 -24.66
C ILE A 47 6.54 4.51 -24.25
N THR A 48 5.38 4.93 -24.73
CA THR A 48 4.78 6.23 -24.34
C THR A 48 4.36 6.20 -22.88
N TYR A 49 3.76 5.09 -22.43
CA TYR A 49 3.40 4.89 -21.03
C TYR A 49 4.63 4.90 -20.12
N GLU A 50 5.66 4.10 -20.43
CA GLU A 50 6.91 4.05 -19.68
C GLU A 50 7.62 5.39 -19.65
N ASN A 51 7.64 6.14 -20.75
CA ASN A 51 8.24 7.47 -20.76
C ASN A 51 7.45 8.49 -19.94
N ALA A 52 6.12 8.48 -19.99
CA ALA A 52 5.28 9.33 -19.15
C ALA A 52 5.44 8.98 -17.65
N MET A 53 5.44 7.68 -17.34
CA MET A 53 5.67 7.16 -15.99
C MET A 53 7.11 7.40 -15.52
N ARG A 54 8.11 7.41 -16.41
CA ARG A 54 9.50 7.74 -16.09
C ARG A 54 9.65 9.23 -15.78
N VAL A 55 9.05 10.11 -16.59
CA VAL A 55 9.12 11.56 -16.37
C VAL A 55 8.36 11.98 -15.10
N GLY A 56 7.17 11.44 -14.87
CA GLY A 56 6.43 11.66 -13.61
C GLY A 56 7.08 10.93 -12.42
N GLY A 57 7.61 9.73 -12.67
CA GLY A 57 8.20 8.84 -11.67
C GLY A 57 9.54 9.32 -11.15
N CYS A 58 10.39 10.00 -11.93
CA CYS A 58 11.66 10.52 -11.39
C CYS A 58 11.45 11.56 -10.27
N LYS A 59 10.36 12.33 -10.29
CA LYS A 59 10.00 13.25 -9.19
C LYS A 59 9.20 12.60 -8.07
N LEU A 60 8.53 11.48 -8.35
CA LEU A 60 7.66 10.78 -7.41
C LEU A 60 8.36 9.61 -6.69
N MET A 61 9.36 8.97 -7.33
CA MET A 61 10.15 7.85 -6.79
C MET A 61 11.02 8.25 -5.60
N GLU A 62 11.25 9.56 -5.40
CA GLU A 62 11.88 10.06 -4.18
C GLU A 62 10.94 10.01 -2.96
N LEU A 63 9.62 9.85 -3.14
CA LEU A 63 8.64 9.99 -2.05
C LEU A 63 7.54 8.92 -1.93
N ALA A 64 7.26 8.09 -2.95
CA ALA A 64 5.96 7.42 -3.04
C ALA A 64 6.00 5.89 -3.08
N SER A 65 6.79 5.24 -2.23
CA SER A 65 6.52 3.83 -1.95
C SER A 65 5.69 3.72 -0.67
N THR A 66 4.46 3.24 -0.80
CA THR A 66 3.51 3.10 0.32
C THR A 66 3.93 2.02 1.31
N SER A 67 4.80 1.10 0.91
CA SER A 67 5.27 -0.02 1.75
C SER A 67 6.76 0.13 2.10
N PRO A 68 7.11 0.30 3.39
CA PRO A 68 8.50 0.43 3.80
C PRO A 68 9.26 -0.88 3.66
N PHE A 69 10.48 -0.82 3.13
CA PHE A 69 11.42 -1.92 2.90
C PHE A 69 10.95 -3.03 1.93
N PHE A 70 9.77 -3.59 2.15
CA PHE A 70 9.29 -4.82 1.53
C PHE A 70 7.95 -4.62 0.82
N TRP A 71 7.88 -5.09 -0.41
CA TRP A 71 6.66 -5.11 -1.22
C TRP A 71 5.94 -6.45 -1.02
N TYR A 72 4.68 -6.42 -0.59
CA TYR A 72 3.86 -7.62 -0.42
C TYR A 72 3.15 -7.99 -1.73
N THR A 73 3.26 -9.26 -2.15
CA THR A 73 2.55 -9.81 -3.31
C THR A 73 1.50 -10.83 -2.85
N TYR A 74 0.95 -11.64 -3.76
CA TYR A 74 -0.09 -12.61 -3.42
C TYR A 74 0.35 -13.64 -2.36
N GLY A 75 -0.59 -14.10 -1.54
CA GLY A 75 -0.35 -15.16 -0.55
C GLY A 75 0.42 -14.68 0.68
N THR A 76 1.63 -15.20 0.89
CA THR A 76 2.60 -14.74 1.91
C THR A 76 3.91 -14.23 1.29
N ALA A 77 4.00 -14.16 -0.04
CA ALA A 77 5.19 -13.75 -0.77
C ALA A 77 5.39 -12.23 -0.82
N GLY A 78 6.58 -11.83 -1.25
CA GLY A 78 6.99 -10.45 -1.50
C GLY A 78 8.49 -10.33 -1.76
N PHE A 79 8.98 -9.11 -1.90
CA PHE A 79 10.40 -8.83 -2.14
C PHE A 79 10.82 -7.48 -1.58
N PHE A 80 12.11 -7.34 -1.24
CA PHE A 80 12.67 -6.05 -0.85
C PHE A 80 12.70 -5.10 -2.03
N ASN A 81 12.15 -3.89 -1.85
CA ASN A 81 12.07 -2.88 -2.90
C ASN A 81 12.70 -1.54 -2.49
N ASN A 82 12.66 -1.20 -1.19
CA ASN A 82 13.06 0.12 -0.69
C ASN A 82 14.19 -0.01 0.32
N ALA A 83 15.43 0.07 -0.17
CA ALA A 83 16.60 -0.13 0.66
C ALA A 83 16.71 0.91 1.80
N CYS A 84 16.17 2.12 1.60
CA CYS A 84 16.20 3.21 2.57
C CYS A 84 14.85 3.42 3.29
N GLY A 85 14.08 2.36 3.52
CA GLY A 85 12.80 2.41 4.24
C GLY A 85 11.64 2.84 3.36
N LEU A 86 11.27 4.12 3.41
CA LEU A 86 10.17 4.69 2.61
C LEU A 86 10.59 5.04 1.17
N ALA A 87 11.88 5.00 0.88
CA ALA A 87 12.45 5.34 -0.41
C ALA A 87 13.57 4.37 -0.81
N LYS A 88 13.97 4.44 -2.08
CA LYS A 88 15.16 3.74 -2.58
C LYS A 88 16.45 4.50 -2.29
N THR A 89 16.37 5.83 -2.14
CA THR A 89 17.50 6.73 -1.85
C THR A 89 17.54 7.13 -0.38
N PRO A 90 18.72 7.45 0.18
CA PRO A 90 18.83 7.92 1.56
C PRO A 90 17.98 9.17 1.78
N LEU A 91 17.15 9.11 2.84
CA LEU A 91 16.38 10.25 3.32
C LEU A 91 17.19 11.01 4.38
N ASN A 92 16.66 12.15 4.84
CA ASN A 92 17.29 12.94 5.90
C ASN A 92 17.14 12.27 7.27
N TYR A 93 17.91 11.22 7.51
CA TYR A 93 17.91 10.42 8.72
C TYR A 93 18.64 11.12 9.88
N THR A 94 18.26 10.78 11.11
CA THR A 94 18.95 11.21 12.33
C THR A 94 19.09 10.01 13.27
N PRO A 95 20.31 9.51 13.54
CA PRO A 95 21.58 9.95 12.93
C PRO A 95 21.61 9.75 11.40
N PRO A 96 22.40 10.54 10.65
CA PRO A 96 22.45 10.42 9.19
C PRO A 96 23.03 9.06 8.77
N ILE A 97 22.63 8.58 7.61
CA ILE A 97 23.19 7.41 6.93
C ILE A 97 23.81 7.85 5.61
N SER A 98 24.91 7.23 5.21
CA SER A 98 25.56 7.45 3.91
C SER A 98 25.14 6.39 2.90
N GLU A 99 24.80 5.18 3.37
CA GLU A 99 24.36 4.06 2.54
C GLU A 99 23.21 3.27 3.19
N ALA A 100 22.43 2.56 2.36
CA ALA A 100 21.25 1.84 2.82
C ALA A 100 21.56 0.68 3.79
N SER A 101 22.76 0.08 3.69
CA SER A 101 23.26 -1.00 4.56
C SER A 101 23.34 -0.61 6.03
N GLU A 102 23.42 0.68 6.34
CA GLU A 102 23.42 1.18 7.72
C GLU A 102 22.07 0.99 8.41
N LEU A 103 20.97 0.96 7.64
CA LEU A 103 19.66 0.59 8.15
C LEU A 103 19.57 -0.92 8.33
N LYS A 104 19.86 -1.39 9.54
CA LYS A 104 19.66 -2.80 9.91
C LYS A 104 18.17 -3.10 9.96
N ILE A 105 17.71 -4.06 9.16
CA ILE A 105 16.29 -4.46 9.08
C ILE A 105 16.09 -5.76 9.87
N VAL A 106 14.98 -5.83 10.61
CA VAL A 106 14.52 -7.04 11.30
C VAL A 106 13.11 -7.38 10.86
N GLU A 107 12.85 -8.68 10.70
CA GLU A 107 11.49 -9.19 10.51
C GLU A 107 10.81 -9.39 11.87
N VAL A 108 9.57 -8.90 12.02
CA VAL A 108 8.82 -8.97 13.28
C VAL A 108 7.44 -9.60 13.10
N GLY A 109 7.21 -10.66 13.88
CA GLY A 109 5.98 -11.47 13.83
C GLY A 109 5.97 -12.43 12.65
N ASN A 110 4.89 -13.23 12.56
CA ASN A 110 4.77 -14.28 11.55
C ASN A 110 3.76 -13.86 10.48
N SER A 111 4.08 -14.18 9.22
CA SER A 111 3.15 -13.99 8.09
C SER A 111 2.07 -15.06 8.07
N THR A 112 0.82 -14.62 8.03
CA THR A 112 -0.37 -15.44 7.84
C THR A 112 -1.22 -14.84 6.71
N VAL A 113 -2.24 -15.56 6.27
CA VAL A 113 -3.20 -15.06 5.27
C VAL A 113 -3.97 -13.82 5.74
N ALA A 114 -4.12 -13.61 7.05
CA ALA A 114 -4.86 -12.49 7.63
C ALA A 114 -3.95 -11.32 8.05
N LYS A 115 -2.67 -11.57 8.31
CA LYS A 115 -1.73 -10.59 8.86
C LYS A 115 -0.29 -10.91 8.44
N ARG A 116 0.38 -9.99 7.77
CA ARG A 116 1.78 -10.11 7.34
C ARG A 116 2.77 -9.80 8.46
N SER A 117 3.98 -10.32 8.35
CA SER A 117 5.14 -9.92 9.15
C SER A 117 5.56 -8.47 8.85
N CYS A 118 6.38 -7.88 9.71
CA CYS A 118 6.90 -6.50 9.63
C CYS A 118 8.34 -6.57 9.17
N TYR A 119 8.73 -5.86 8.13
CA TYR A 119 10.15 -5.51 7.93
C TYR A 119 10.33 -4.08 8.42
N ARG A 120 11.12 -3.89 9.48
CA ARG A 120 11.38 -2.58 10.09
C ARG A 120 12.82 -2.44 10.55
N GLN A 121 13.26 -1.23 10.86
CA GLN A 121 14.59 -1.00 11.42
C GLN A 121 14.77 -1.73 12.77
N ALA A 122 15.99 -2.20 13.02
CA ALA A 122 16.45 -2.65 14.33
C ALA A 122 16.53 -1.47 15.29
N VAL A 123 16.38 -1.73 16.59
CA VAL A 123 16.53 -0.70 17.63
C VAL A 123 18.02 -0.59 18.03
N PRO A 124 18.59 0.62 18.21
CA PRO A 124 17.95 1.93 18.06
C PRO A 124 17.79 2.33 16.58
N ALA A 125 16.57 2.76 16.22
CA ALA A 125 16.25 3.13 14.85
C ALA A 125 16.56 4.59 14.53
N HIS A 126 16.98 4.83 13.29
CA HIS A 126 17.17 6.16 12.75
C HIS A 126 15.82 6.84 12.57
N LYS A 127 15.76 8.13 12.91
CA LYS A 127 14.57 8.97 12.81
C LYS A 127 14.55 9.75 11.51
N LEU A 128 13.37 10.11 11.05
CA LEU A 128 13.17 10.96 9.88
C LEU A 128 12.46 12.24 10.33
N PRO A 129 13.18 13.26 10.83
CA PRO A 129 12.57 14.49 11.35
C PRO A 129 11.62 15.17 10.35
N ASN A 130 11.96 15.17 9.06
CA ASN A 130 11.12 15.77 8.02
C ASN A 130 9.80 15.01 7.83
N VAL A 131 9.85 13.68 7.87
CA VAL A 131 8.66 12.81 7.82
C VAL A 131 7.87 12.97 9.11
N ALA A 132 8.53 12.95 10.27
CA ALA A 132 7.89 13.07 11.57
C ALA A 132 7.09 14.38 11.76
N ASN A 133 7.43 15.43 11.01
CA ASN A 133 6.74 16.73 11.04
C ASN A 133 5.46 16.77 10.19
N VAL A 134 5.19 15.77 9.35
CA VAL A 134 4.01 15.71 8.50
C VAL A 134 2.89 14.93 9.22
N PRO A 135 1.65 15.45 9.26
CA PRO A 135 0.51 14.69 9.77
C PRO A 135 0.12 13.60 8.75
N TYR A 136 0.01 12.36 9.22
CA TYR A 136 -0.40 11.22 8.40
C TYR A 136 -1.74 10.67 8.88
N LEU A 137 -2.66 10.48 7.94
CA LEU A 137 -3.91 9.76 8.16
C LEU A 137 -3.94 8.55 7.23
N MET A 138 -4.06 7.36 7.81
CA MET A 138 -4.29 6.12 7.09
C MET A 138 -5.74 5.68 7.28
N ILE A 139 -6.42 5.39 6.17
CA ILE A 139 -7.79 4.90 6.18
C ILE A 139 -7.80 3.54 5.49
N THR A 140 -8.26 2.51 6.20
CA THR A 140 -8.28 1.14 5.67
C THR A 140 -9.67 0.53 5.79
N GLY A 141 -10.16 -0.02 4.69
CA GLY A 141 -11.35 -0.86 4.63
C GLY A 141 -11.06 -2.31 5.02
N GLU A 142 -12.02 -2.98 5.68
CA GLU A 142 -11.88 -4.41 6.06
C GLU A 142 -11.82 -5.38 4.88
N ALA A 143 -12.43 -5.01 3.76
CA ALA A 143 -12.46 -5.72 2.50
C ALA A 143 -11.21 -5.44 1.66
N SER A 144 -10.39 -4.43 1.98
CA SER A 144 -9.17 -4.14 1.22
C SER A 144 -8.10 -5.23 1.40
N VAL A 145 -7.31 -5.49 0.36
CA VAL A 145 -6.09 -6.29 0.48
C VAL A 145 -5.09 -5.67 1.45
N HIS A 146 -5.11 -4.35 1.60
CA HIS A 146 -4.16 -3.59 2.42
C HIS A 146 -4.32 -3.85 3.93
N ILE A 147 -5.50 -4.28 4.39
CA ILE A 147 -5.75 -4.56 5.82
C ILE A 147 -4.81 -5.61 6.40
N ILE A 148 -4.21 -6.46 5.56
CA ILE A 148 -3.27 -7.51 5.97
C ILE A 148 -1.86 -6.97 6.25
N TYR A 149 -1.50 -5.76 5.81
CA TYR A 149 -0.17 -5.18 5.98
C TYR A 149 -0.13 -3.69 6.37
N ASP A 150 -1.25 -2.96 6.38
CA ASP A 150 -1.26 -1.52 6.71
C ASP A 150 -0.75 -1.22 8.13
N HIS A 151 -0.94 -2.13 9.08
CA HIS A 151 -0.33 -1.99 10.41
C HIS A 151 1.20 -1.90 10.36
N ARG A 152 1.82 -2.46 9.32
CA ARG A 152 3.27 -2.44 9.12
C ARG A 152 3.76 -1.06 8.70
N ILE A 153 3.00 -0.38 7.86
CA ILE A 153 3.27 1.00 7.45
C ILE A 153 3.12 1.93 8.66
N VAL A 154 2.05 1.77 9.43
CA VAL A 154 1.81 2.52 10.67
C VAL A 154 2.93 2.31 11.68
N ASP A 155 3.38 1.07 11.86
CA ASP A 155 4.46 0.73 12.78
C ASP A 155 5.80 1.35 12.35
N ASP A 156 6.13 1.33 11.06
CA ASP A 156 7.35 1.94 10.51
C ASP A 156 7.36 3.47 10.66
N LEU A 157 6.25 4.13 10.32
CA LEU A 157 6.07 5.56 10.51
C LEU A 157 6.29 5.97 11.97
N LYS A 158 5.74 5.20 12.93
CA LYS A 158 6.01 5.41 14.36
C LYS A 158 7.49 5.18 14.70
N HIS A 159 8.12 4.20 14.08
CA HIS A 159 9.53 3.87 14.30
C HIS A 159 10.47 5.01 13.90
N VAL A 160 10.17 5.70 12.79
CA VAL A 160 10.93 6.86 12.31
C VAL A 160 10.55 8.19 13.00
N GLY A 161 9.59 8.16 13.93
CA GLY A 161 9.20 9.30 14.76
C GLY A 161 7.92 10.02 14.36
N ALA A 162 7.23 9.58 13.30
CA ALA A 162 5.94 10.14 12.91
C ALA A 162 4.80 9.64 13.82
N LYS A 163 3.66 10.33 13.75
CA LYS A 163 2.47 10.05 14.57
C LYS A 163 1.23 9.83 13.69
N PRO A 164 1.20 8.75 12.89
CA PRO A 164 0.06 8.49 12.02
C PRO A 164 -1.20 8.15 12.83
N GLU A 165 -2.33 8.72 12.42
CA GLU A 165 -3.66 8.24 12.80
C GLU A 165 -4.07 7.11 11.86
N TRP A 166 -4.60 6.01 12.42
CA TRP A 166 -5.09 4.88 11.62
C TRP A 166 -6.57 4.63 11.88
N ILE A 167 -7.41 4.95 10.89
CA ILE A 167 -8.85 4.73 10.92
C ILE A 167 -9.18 3.47 10.13
N LYS A 168 -9.71 2.47 10.83
CA LYS A 168 -10.34 1.30 10.21
C LYS A 168 -11.82 1.62 10.01
N LEU A 169 -12.28 1.60 8.76
CA LEU A 169 -13.67 1.94 8.41
C LEU A 169 -14.68 1.04 9.14
N ALA A 170 -14.38 -0.26 9.25
CA ALA A 170 -15.24 -1.22 9.93
C ALA A 170 -15.46 -0.91 11.43
N ASN A 171 -14.47 -0.31 12.10
CA ASN A 171 -14.60 0.13 13.50
C ASN A 171 -15.53 1.34 13.66
N ARG A 172 -15.84 2.03 12.55
CA ARG A 172 -16.78 3.16 12.49
C ARG A 172 -18.13 2.75 11.86
N GLY A 173 -18.38 1.45 11.69
CA GLY A 173 -19.61 0.91 11.11
C GLY A 173 -19.68 0.97 9.58
N ILE A 174 -18.63 1.43 8.89
CA ILE A 174 -18.56 1.46 7.43
C ILE A 174 -17.93 0.15 6.96
N ARG A 175 -18.71 -0.68 6.26
CA ARG A 175 -18.36 -2.07 5.93
C ARG A 175 -18.67 -2.43 4.49
N GLY A 176 -17.82 -3.26 3.90
CA GLY A 176 -18.02 -3.85 2.58
C GLY A 176 -17.78 -2.91 1.40
N GLU A 177 -16.89 -1.95 1.63
CA GLU A 177 -16.35 -1.04 0.63
C GLU A 177 -15.85 -1.75 -0.64
N TRP A 178 -15.83 -0.98 -1.72
CA TRP A 178 -15.44 -1.37 -3.07
C TRP A 178 -13.92 -1.25 -3.26
N ALA A 179 -13.35 -2.08 -4.14
CA ALA A 179 -11.90 -2.30 -4.24
C ALA A 179 -11.07 -1.18 -4.92
N LEU A 180 -11.55 0.07 -5.02
CA LEU A 180 -10.76 1.12 -5.67
C LEU A 180 -9.53 1.59 -4.89
N HIS A 181 -9.33 1.08 -3.68
CA HIS A 181 -8.07 1.20 -2.93
C HIS A 181 -7.33 -0.14 -2.88
N ALA A 182 -7.11 -0.76 -4.04
CA ALA A 182 -6.20 -1.87 -4.17
C ALA A 182 -5.24 -1.58 -5.33
N TYR A 183 -3.96 -1.49 -4.98
CA TYR A 183 -2.77 -1.17 -5.80
C TYR A 183 -2.38 0.31 -5.88
#